data_AF-A0A0B3AR67-F1
#
_entry.id   AF-A0A0B3AR67-F1
#
_cell.length_a   1.000
_cell.length_b   1.000
_cell.length_c   1.000
_cell.angle_alpha   90.00
_cell.angle_beta   90.00
_cell.angle_gamma   90.00
#
_symmetry.space_group_name_H-M   'P 1'
#
loop_
_entity.id
_entity.type
_entity.pdbx_description
1 polymer ?
#
loop_
_entity_poly.entity_id
_entity_poly.type
_entity_poly.pdbx_seq_one_letter_code
_entity_poly.pdbx_strand_id
1 'polypeptide(L)'
;MDLDFLKLYRNKTVQKELVRTSQHKEVAVKLGEQGFGKRPDVLLNAGDVVAFAKQGVTSFHVSEELWSNPLNLVTGMKKHEMEALRVGWDLILDVDCPFWILSKITTWLLVKSLREHGITGVTVKFSGNKGFHIAVPYESFPQTIDDKELRNLFPDAPRAIAGYLLHYIGDKHIIVRNNRVYFGSTFFIPFERLKAKTGKTEEELVQKFCTSCKKELKSVELKKKKIDFQCASCGNFLTVEEDKNQERFPQKFQQCPKCQKLMERMEYDITLCACGSNDYYTTFRYQSIIEVDTILISHRHLYRGLYSAHEKSGLVSISIDPRRILSFKKKQATLENLPFVLAQSFPFLDRKCAVPGEAEKLLRLAFEFSSERERDARGGKAKEVSEEFEQFQQAVPVELFPPCMHNILAGMKDGKKRAMFVFTNFLTSVGWTPDAIEELLLKWNQKNPEPLRENLIQGHVRYLRQKRSSQQTQRTPPPSCDNKMYYIDMGICTPDHLCKTIRNPLQYVRKKLRFLQQQRTSKPGSDKGGNKENNKRILSDGQKQRMQEAKKKYKEFREQMKGKKEHKEKDKL
;
A
#
# COMPACT_ATOMS: atom_id res chain seq x y z
N MET A 1 26.00 28.20 7.53
CA MET A 1 25.38 28.14 6.19
C MET A 1 26.47 27.67 5.25
N ASP A 2 26.23 26.61 4.49
CA ASP A 2 27.18 26.20 3.46
C ASP A 2 27.21 27.29 2.38
N LEU A 3 28.34 28.00 2.23
CA LEU A 3 28.52 29.13 1.31
C LEU A 3 28.15 28.75 -0.14
N ASP A 4 28.26 27.46 -0.43
CA ASP A 4 28.00 26.85 -1.72
C ASP A 4 26.51 26.81 -2.10
N PHE A 5 25.58 26.65 -1.14
CA PHE A 5 24.14 26.68 -1.43
C PHE A 5 23.61 28.09 -1.65
N LEU A 6 24.17 29.10 -0.96
CA LEU A 6 23.81 30.49 -1.25
C LEU A 6 24.25 30.88 -2.67
N LYS A 7 25.42 30.39 -3.12
CA LYS A 7 25.90 30.59 -4.49
C LYS A 7 24.96 29.94 -5.52
N LEU A 8 24.50 28.72 -5.26
CA LEU A 8 23.48 28.03 -6.07
C LEU A 8 22.22 28.90 -6.25
N TYR A 9 21.61 29.32 -5.14
CA TYR A 9 20.33 30.04 -5.17
C TYR A 9 20.44 31.51 -5.58
N ARG A 10 21.66 32.08 -5.66
CA ARG A 10 21.92 33.37 -6.30
C ARG A 10 21.94 33.31 -7.82
N ASN A 11 22.04 32.12 -8.41
CA ASN A 11 22.02 31.96 -9.86
C ASN A 11 20.64 32.32 -10.45
N LYS A 12 20.62 33.19 -11.46
CA LYS A 12 19.37 33.72 -12.05
C LYS A 12 18.56 32.65 -12.79
N THR A 13 19.21 31.71 -13.47
CA THR A 13 18.52 30.59 -14.13
C THR A 13 17.87 29.67 -13.11
N VAL A 14 18.59 29.35 -12.02
CA VAL A 14 18.05 28.56 -10.89
C VAL A 14 16.83 29.23 -10.27
N GLN A 15 16.92 30.54 -9.97
CA GLN A 15 15.78 31.31 -9.45
C GLN A 15 14.57 31.25 -10.38
N LYS A 16 14.77 31.52 -11.67
CA LYS A 16 13.71 31.53 -12.68
C LYS A 16 13.02 30.17 -12.78
N GLU A 17 13.79 29.09 -12.85
CA GLU A 17 13.25 27.75 -13.02
C GLU A 17 12.60 27.19 -11.73
N LEU A 18 13.13 27.53 -10.55
CA LEU A 18 12.46 27.21 -9.28
C LEU A 18 11.08 27.86 -9.22
N VAL A 19 11.00 29.17 -9.49
CA VAL A 19 9.72 29.91 -9.50
C VAL A 19 8.77 29.36 -10.56
N ARG A 20 9.26 29.12 -11.79
CA ARG A 20 8.44 28.57 -12.87
C ARG A 20 7.85 27.21 -12.50
N THR A 21 8.67 26.31 -11.95
CA THR A 21 8.24 24.96 -11.61
C THR A 21 7.43 24.88 -10.32
N SER A 22 7.39 25.94 -9.50
CA SER A 22 6.56 26.05 -8.30
C SER A 22 5.24 26.79 -8.51
N GLN A 23 4.94 27.29 -9.71
CA GLN A 23 3.67 27.97 -9.99
C GLN A 23 2.48 27.06 -9.66
N HIS A 24 1.49 27.63 -8.97
CA HIS A 24 0.32 26.93 -8.44
C HIS A 24 0.64 25.77 -7.47
N LYS A 25 1.87 25.62 -6.98
CA LYS A 25 2.23 24.55 -6.03
C LYS A 25 2.43 25.11 -4.63
N GLU A 26 2.09 24.29 -3.65
CA GLU A 26 2.52 24.53 -2.27
C GLU A 26 4.04 24.33 -2.21
N VAL A 27 4.75 25.27 -1.60
CA VAL A 27 6.19 25.20 -1.36
C VAL A 27 6.45 24.89 0.11
N ALA A 28 7.46 24.08 0.38
CA ALA A 28 8.12 24.01 1.68
C ALA A 28 9.63 24.12 1.51
N VAL A 29 10.26 24.77 2.48
CA VAL A 29 11.72 24.93 2.52
C VAL A 29 12.32 24.03 3.60
N LYS A 30 13.53 23.53 3.35
CA LYS A 30 14.34 22.79 4.32
C LYS A 30 15.45 23.72 4.83
N LEU A 31 15.62 23.81 6.15
CA LEU A 31 16.63 24.64 6.82
C LEU A 31 17.79 23.76 7.30
N GLY A 32 18.34 22.93 6.41
CA GLY A 32 19.36 21.94 6.75
C GLY A 32 18.91 20.98 7.86
N GLU A 33 19.74 20.84 8.89
CA GLU A 33 19.47 20.00 10.07
C GLU A 33 18.32 20.53 10.94
N GLN A 34 17.95 21.82 10.84
CA GLN A 34 16.92 22.43 11.69
C GLN A 34 15.49 21.97 11.36
N GLY A 35 15.30 21.23 10.28
CA GLY A 35 13.98 20.74 9.87
C GLY A 35 13.38 21.50 8.69
N PHE A 36 12.08 21.32 8.49
CA PHE A 36 11.32 22.03 7.46
C PHE A 36 10.74 23.34 8.02
N GLY A 37 10.68 24.36 7.17
CA GLY A 37 9.97 25.60 7.45
C GLY A 37 8.47 25.41 7.58
N LYS A 38 7.77 26.49 7.97
CA LYS A 38 6.31 26.49 8.07
C LYS A 38 5.67 26.33 6.68
N ARG A 39 4.46 25.77 6.68
CA ARG A 39 3.65 25.48 5.49
C ARG A 39 2.22 25.99 5.69
N PRO A 40 1.48 26.35 4.63
CA PRO A 40 1.94 26.42 3.23
C PRO A 40 2.84 27.64 2.98
N ASP A 41 3.63 27.58 1.91
CA ASP A 41 4.39 28.73 1.40
C ASP A 41 4.35 28.73 -0.15
N VAL A 42 4.88 29.79 -0.77
CA VAL A 42 4.94 29.96 -2.23
C VAL A 42 6.23 30.64 -2.66
N LEU A 43 6.60 30.47 -3.94
CA LEU A 43 7.63 31.29 -4.59
C LEU A 43 6.96 32.08 -5.71
N LEU A 44 6.85 33.39 -5.53
CA LEU A 44 6.20 34.31 -6.48
C LEU A 44 7.22 34.91 -7.44
N ASN A 45 8.43 35.18 -6.96
CA ASN A 45 9.47 35.83 -7.73
C ASN A 45 10.88 35.34 -7.37
N ALA A 46 11.86 35.73 -8.18
CA ALA A 46 13.26 35.35 -8.02
C ALA A 46 13.90 35.86 -6.69
N GLY A 47 13.41 36.97 -6.16
CA GLY A 47 13.82 37.53 -4.88
C GLY A 47 13.47 36.62 -3.70
N ASP A 48 12.32 35.95 -3.74
CA ASP A 48 11.88 35.02 -2.69
C ASP A 48 12.88 33.89 -2.50
N VAL A 49 13.37 33.30 -3.60
CA VAL A 49 14.39 32.23 -3.57
C VAL A 49 15.66 32.69 -2.86
N VAL A 50 16.12 33.92 -3.13
CA VAL A 50 17.32 34.48 -2.49
C VAL A 50 17.05 34.82 -1.02
N ALA A 51 15.86 35.32 -0.69
CA ALA A 51 15.47 35.62 0.69
C ALA A 51 15.47 34.35 1.54
N PHE A 52 14.88 33.26 1.05
CA PHE A 52 14.94 31.94 1.69
C PHE A 52 16.38 31.43 1.82
N ALA A 53 17.19 31.52 0.76
CA ALA A 53 18.58 31.10 0.82
C ALA A 53 19.39 31.85 1.89
N LYS A 54 19.16 33.17 2.04
CA LYS A 54 19.77 33.99 3.10
C LYS A 54 19.35 33.58 4.52
N GLN A 55 18.18 32.97 4.67
CA GLN A 55 17.71 32.40 5.94
C GLN A 55 18.31 31.01 6.23
N GLY A 56 19.19 30.50 5.37
CA GLY A 56 19.83 29.19 5.55
C GLY A 56 19.06 28.03 4.94
N VAL A 57 18.13 28.30 4.01
CA VAL A 57 17.43 27.25 3.27
C VAL A 57 18.40 26.46 2.40
N THR A 58 18.38 25.15 2.58
CA THR A 58 19.21 24.18 1.84
C THR A 58 18.47 23.59 0.66
N SER A 59 17.15 23.38 0.75
CA SER A 59 16.37 22.82 -0.36
C SER A 59 14.93 23.30 -0.39
N PHE A 60 14.37 23.41 -1.59
CA PHE A 60 12.96 23.70 -1.84
C PHE A 60 12.23 22.42 -2.25
N HIS A 61 11.00 22.25 -1.78
CA HIS A 61 10.10 21.13 -2.08
C HIS A 61 8.75 21.68 -2.51
N VAL A 62 8.10 21.01 -3.46
CA VAL A 62 6.86 21.50 -4.09
C VAL A 62 5.82 20.38 -4.20
N SER A 63 4.54 20.73 -4.19
CA SER A 63 3.45 19.75 -4.28
C SER A 63 3.29 19.14 -5.68
N GLU A 64 2.78 17.92 -5.74
CA GLU A 64 2.28 17.32 -6.99
C GLU A 64 1.00 18.03 -7.45
N GLU A 65 0.11 18.28 -6.48
CA GLU A 65 -1.14 19.02 -6.66
C GLU A 65 -0.89 20.47 -7.07
N LEU A 66 -1.80 20.98 -7.89
CA LEU A 66 -1.88 22.37 -8.34
C LEU A 66 -3.08 23.03 -7.66
N TRP A 67 -2.87 24.23 -7.14
CA TRP A 67 -3.81 24.99 -6.34
C TRP A 67 -4.08 26.35 -6.96
N SER A 68 -5.33 26.81 -6.86
CA SER A 68 -5.70 28.18 -7.26
C SER A 68 -4.96 29.22 -6.42
N ASN A 69 -4.89 29.01 -5.09
CA ASN A 69 -4.04 29.75 -4.17
C ASN A 69 -3.50 28.81 -3.06
N PRO A 70 -2.21 28.40 -3.12
CA PRO A 70 -1.63 27.50 -2.13
C PRO A 70 -1.65 28.03 -0.69
N LEU A 71 -1.64 29.35 -0.48
CA LEU A 71 -1.63 29.96 0.86
C LEU A 71 -2.95 29.75 1.62
N ASN A 72 -4.03 29.40 0.93
CA ASN A 72 -5.32 29.06 1.55
C ASN A 72 -5.35 27.65 2.14
N LEU A 73 -4.30 26.83 1.94
CA LEU A 73 -4.25 25.48 2.45
C LEU A 73 -4.08 25.47 3.98
N VAL A 74 -4.95 24.73 4.66
CA VAL A 74 -4.88 24.55 6.12
C VAL A 74 -4.73 23.07 6.45
N THR A 75 -3.89 22.76 7.43
CA THR A 75 -3.75 21.39 7.93
C THR A 75 -5.04 20.93 8.57
N GLY A 76 -5.56 19.77 8.14
CA GLY A 76 -6.83 19.22 8.62
C GLY A 76 -8.07 19.72 7.87
N MET A 77 -7.89 20.44 6.75
CA MET A 77 -8.97 20.84 5.84
C MET A 77 -9.78 19.63 5.34
N LYS A 78 -11.09 19.80 5.17
CA LYS A 78 -11.99 18.74 4.66
C LYS A 78 -11.73 18.49 3.17
N LYS A 79 -12.07 17.29 2.69
CA LYS A 79 -11.83 16.88 1.29
C LYS A 79 -12.43 17.88 0.29
N HIS A 80 -13.69 18.29 0.46
CA HIS A 80 -14.36 19.20 -0.47
C HIS A 80 -13.76 20.62 -0.48
N GLU A 81 -13.27 21.11 0.66
CA GLU A 81 -12.58 22.41 0.75
C GLU A 81 -11.25 22.35 -0.02
N MET A 82 -10.53 21.22 0.10
CA MET A 82 -9.29 20.99 -0.64
C MET A 82 -9.55 20.84 -2.15
N GLU A 83 -10.59 20.11 -2.53
CA GLU A 83 -11.02 19.96 -3.93
C GLU A 83 -11.39 21.30 -4.55
N ALA A 84 -12.07 22.18 -3.81
CA ALA A 84 -12.41 23.53 -4.28
C ALA A 84 -11.19 24.41 -4.56
N LEU A 85 -10.07 24.19 -3.86
CA LEU A 85 -8.81 24.88 -4.11
C LEU A 85 -7.98 24.22 -5.21
N ARG A 86 -8.18 22.94 -5.49
CA ARG A 86 -7.36 22.19 -6.44
C ARG A 86 -7.77 22.53 -7.88
N VAL A 87 -6.78 22.91 -8.69
CA VAL A 87 -6.97 23.18 -10.12
C VAL A 87 -6.43 22.06 -11.01
N GLY A 88 -5.62 21.16 -10.44
CA GLY A 88 -5.05 20.01 -11.17
C GLY A 88 -4.01 19.28 -10.33
N TRP A 89 -3.25 18.40 -10.98
CA TRP A 89 -2.12 17.69 -10.38
C TRP A 89 -1.18 17.21 -11.49
N ASP A 90 0.12 17.36 -11.31
CA ASP A 90 1.10 16.78 -12.23
C ASP A 90 1.37 15.33 -11.82
N LEU A 91 1.49 14.41 -12.78
CA LEU A 91 1.93 13.04 -12.49
C LEU A 91 3.42 13.09 -12.17
N ILE A 92 3.80 12.78 -10.94
CA ILE A 92 5.21 12.66 -10.51
C ILE A 92 5.46 11.22 -10.07
N LEU A 93 6.34 10.51 -10.78
CA LEU A 93 6.80 9.18 -10.40
C LEU A 93 8.17 9.31 -9.74
N ASP A 94 8.25 9.07 -8.44
CA ASP A 94 9.53 9.02 -7.72
C ASP A 94 10.13 7.61 -7.78
N VAL A 95 11.24 7.50 -8.50
CA VAL A 95 11.99 6.26 -8.69
C VAL A 95 13.20 6.29 -7.77
N ASP A 96 13.12 5.61 -6.62
CA ASP A 96 14.27 5.40 -5.73
C ASP A 96 14.52 3.91 -5.49
N CYS A 97 15.20 3.25 -6.42
CA CYS A 97 15.63 1.88 -6.21
C CYS A 97 16.84 1.83 -5.26
N PRO A 98 17.02 0.76 -4.47
CA PRO A 98 18.20 0.58 -3.62
C PRO A 98 19.53 0.66 -4.39
N PHE A 99 19.51 0.36 -5.69
CA PHE A 99 20.68 0.33 -6.56
C PHE A 99 20.60 1.37 -7.66
N TRP A 100 21.64 2.22 -7.75
CA TRP A 100 21.73 3.30 -8.72
C TRP A 100 21.50 2.87 -10.18
N ILE A 101 22.06 1.74 -10.60
CA ILE A 101 21.88 1.25 -11.97
C ILE A 101 20.42 0.84 -12.23
N LEU A 102 19.75 0.29 -11.23
CA LEU A 102 18.34 -0.10 -11.34
C LEU A 102 17.45 1.14 -11.34
N SER A 103 17.75 2.17 -10.55
CA SER A 103 17.04 3.46 -10.66
C SER A 103 17.11 4.00 -12.08
N LYS A 104 18.28 3.98 -12.74
CA LYS A 104 18.41 4.41 -14.15
C LYS A 104 17.60 3.57 -15.12
N ILE A 105 17.65 2.25 -14.99
CA ILE A 105 16.94 1.33 -15.88
C ILE A 105 15.43 1.46 -15.69
N THR A 106 14.96 1.48 -14.45
CA THR A 106 13.54 1.71 -14.12
C THR A 106 13.05 3.03 -14.68
N THR A 107 13.79 4.12 -14.47
CA THR A 107 13.41 5.43 -15.02
C THR A 107 13.32 5.40 -16.54
N TRP A 108 14.31 4.79 -17.20
CA TRP A 108 14.31 4.63 -18.66
C TRP A 108 13.11 3.79 -19.15
N LEU A 109 12.80 2.68 -18.48
CA LEU A 109 11.65 1.82 -18.83
C LEU A 109 10.30 2.53 -18.64
N LEU A 110 10.15 3.30 -17.56
CA LEU A 110 8.92 4.07 -17.32
C LEU A 110 8.75 5.18 -18.36
N VAL A 111 9.82 5.89 -18.72
CA VAL A 111 9.79 6.88 -19.81
C VAL A 111 9.45 6.22 -21.14
N LYS A 112 10.05 5.06 -21.44
CA LYS A 112 9.73 4.27 -22.64
C LYS A 112 8.25 3.88 -22.64
N SER A 113 7.74 3.36 -21.53
CA SER A 113 6.34 2.97 -21.38
C SER A 113 5.40 4.16 -21.59
N LEU A 114 5.65 5.31 -20.95
CA LEU A 114 4.84 6.52 -21.15
C LEU A 114 4.77 6.93 -22.63
N ARG A 115 5.90 6.85 -23.35
CA ARG A 115 5.95 7.14 -24.80
C ARG A 115 5.22 6.10 -25.65
N GLU A 116 5.30 4.82 -25.31
CA GLU A 116 4.50 3.77 -25.97
C GLU A 116 2.99 3.96 -25.79
N HIS A 117 2.59 4.63 -24.71
CA HIS A 117 1.20 5.06 -24.47
C HIS A 117 0.84 6.38 -25.16
N GLY A 118 1.73 6.95 -25.97
CA GLY A 118 1.49 8.15 -26.76
C GLY A 118 1.82 9.46 -26.04
N ILE A 119 2.36 9.43 -24.82
CA ILE A 119 2.65 10.66 -24.06
C ILE A 119 3.95 11.27 -24.54
N THR A 120 3.86 12.50 -25.04
CA THR A 120 4.97 13.25 -25.62
C THR A 120 5.66 14.15 -24.59
N GLY A 121 4.89 14.77 -23.67
CA GLY A 121 5.34 15.71 -22.64
C GLY A 121 6.13 15.13 -21.46
N VAL A 122 6.80 13.97 -21.61
CA VAL A 122 7.53 13.30 -20.52
C VAL A 122 8.85 14.00 -20.22
N THR A 123 9.02 14.44 -18.97
CA THR A 123 10.26 15.07 -18.49
C THR A 123 10.88 14.30 -17.33
N VAL A 124 12.20 14.41 -17.15
CA VAL A 124 12.93 13.66 -16.12
C VAL A 124 13.90 14.57 -15.41
N LYS A 125 14.06 14.36 -14.10
CA LYS A 125 15.15 14.95 -13.34
C LYS A 125 15.77 13.97 -12.36
N PHE A 126 17.03 14.22 -12.01
CA PHE A 126 17.68 13.55 -10.89
C PHE A 126 17.17 14.13 -9.56
N SER A 127 16.89 13.27 -8.58
CA SER A 127 16.33 13.71 -7.28
C SER A 127 17.37 14.28 -6.31
N GLY A 128 18.66 14.17 -6.63
CA GLY A 128 19.77 14.65 -5.81
C GLY A 128 20.52 13.55 -5.05
N ASN A 129 20.04 12.30 -5.04
CA ASN A 129 20.73 11.19 -4.36
C ASN A 129 20.93 9.96 -5.25
N LYS A 130 19.99 9.01 -5.22
CA LYS A 130 20.06 7.74 -5.97
C LYS A 130 18.81 7.47 -6.81
N GLY A 131 17.91 8.45 -6.90
CA GLY A 131 16.66 8.34 -7.62
C GLY A 131 16.45 9.41 -8.69
N PHE A 132 15.30 9.32 -9.33
CA PHE A 132 14.84 10.22 -10.38
C PHE A 132 13.37 10.52 -10.20
N HIS A 133 12.94 11.71 -10.60
CA HIS A 133 11.52 12.00 -10.77
C HIS A 133 11.21 12.03 -12.27
N ILE A 134 10.17 11.31 -12.67
CA ILE A 134 9.56 11.41 -13.99
C ILE A 134 8.30 12.25 -13.84
N ALA A 135 8.07 13.18 -14.76
CA ALA A 135 6.96 14.09 -14.68
C ALA A 135 6.19 14.19 -15.99
N VAL A 136 4.86 14.20 -15.88
CA VAL A 136 3.91 14.50 -16.96
C VAL A 136 2.98 15.62 -16.48
N PRO A 137 2.91 16.77 -17.19
CA PRO A 137 2.04 17.88 -16.79
C PRO A 137 0.57 17.48 -16.79
N TYR A 138 -0.21 18.05 -15.85
CA TYR A 138 -1.66 17.85 -15.76
C TYR A 138 -2.40 18.08 -17.09
N GLU A 139 -1.93 19.05 -17.88
CA GLU A 139 -2.53 19.44 -19.15
C GLU A 139 -2.49 18.32 -20.20
N SER A 140 -1.65 17.30 -20.01
CA SER A 140 -1.58 16.13 -20.91
C SER A 140 -2.78 15.18 -20.71
N PHE A 141 -3.51 15.33 -19.61
CA PHE A 141 -4.63 14.48 -19.22
C PHE A 141 -5.98 15.09 -19.63
N PRO A 142 -7.05 14.28 -19.79
CA PRO A 142 -8.39 14.80 -20.04
C PRO A 142 -8.91 15.58 -18.83
N GLN A 143 -9.80 16.55 -19.06
CA GLN A 143 -10.43 17.32 -17.97
C GLN A 143 -11.42 16.45 -17.16
N THR A 144 -12.07 15.50 -17.82
CA THR A 144 -13.06 14.60 -17.23
C THR A 144 -12.84 13.16 -17.67
N ILE A 145 -13.21 12.21 -16.81
CA ILE A 145 -13.29 10.79 -17.14
C ILE A 145 -14.51 10.19 -16.45
N ASP A 146 -15.37 9.51 -17.22
CA ASP A 146 -16.64 8.92 -16.75
C ASP A 146 -17.46 9.91 -15.89
N ASP A 147 -17.68 11.11 -16.44
CA ASP A 147 -18.41 12.24 -15.84
C ASP A 147 -17.81 12.81 -14.53
N LYS A 148 -16.58 12.41 -14.17
CA LYS A 148 -15.85 12.95 -13.02
C LYS A 148 -14.76 13.89 -13.48
N GLU A 149 -14.67 15.05 -12.84
CA GLU A 149 -13.54 15.97 -13.02
C GLU A 149 -12.23 15.33 -12.55
N LEU A 150 -11.23 15.27 -13.43
CA LEU A 150 -9.98 14.56 -13.16
C LEU A 150 -9.18 15.21 -12.02
N ARG A 151 -9.27 16.53 -11.85
CA ARG A 151 -8.62 17.23 -10.73
C ARG A 151 -9.04 16.66 -9.38
N ASN A 152 -10.26 16.14 -9.24
CA ASN A 152 -10.78 15.60 -7.98
C ASN A 152 -10.38 14.14 -7.74
N LEU A 153 -9.73 13.49 -8.71
CA LEU A 153 -9.28 12.11 -8.62
C LEU A 153 -7.86 11.96 -8.06
N PHE A 154 -7.24 13.03 -7.56
CA PHE A 154 -5.99 12.91 -6.81
C PHE A 154 -6.25 12.39 -5.39
N PRO A 155 -5.45 11.45 -4.84
CA PRO A 155 -4.26 10.80 -5.43
C PRO A 155 -4.55 9.52 -6.23
N ASP A 156 -5.81 9.09 -6.32
CA ASP A 156 -6.19 7.77 -6.82
C ASP A 156 -5.82 7.56 -8.30
N ALA A 157 -6.03 8.57 -9.16
CA ALA A 157 -5.65 8.53 -10.56
C ALA A 157 -4.12 8.36 -10.77
N PRO A 158 -3.24 9.22 -10.21
CA PRO A 158 -1.80 9.01 -10.35
C PRO A 158 -1.29 7.70 -9.71
N ARG A 159 -1.91 7.21 -8.63
CA ARG A 159 -1.60 5.88 -8.07
C ARG A 159 -1.97 4.75 -9.02
N ALA A 160 -3.15 4.80 -9.64
CA ALA A 160 -3.58 3.81 -10.62
C ALA A 160 -2.60 3.77 -11.80
N ILE A 161 -2.21 4.94 -12.31
CA ILE A 161 -1.23 5.07 -13.40
C ILE A 161 0.12 4.46 -12.97
N ALA A 162 0.64 4.82 -11.80
CA ALA A 162 1.91 4.28 -11.31
C ALA A 162 1.88 2.75 -11.18
N GLY A 163 0.80 2.20 -10.61
CA GLY A 163 0.62 0.76 -10.47
C GLY A 163 0.53 0.03 -11.82
N TYR A 164 -0.22 0.59 -12.76
CA TYR A 164 -0.32 0.06 -14.12
C TYR A 164 1.02 0.10 -14.86
N LEU A 165 1.73 1.24 -14.85
CA LEU A 165 3.01 1.38 -15.53
C LEU A 165 4.05 0.41 -14.98
N LEU A 166 4.10 0.22 -13.65
CA LEU A 166 4.96 -0.78 -13.02
C LEU A 166 4.65 -2.20 -13.50
N HIS A 167 3.38 -2.54 -13.60
CA HIS A 167 2.96 -3.84 -14.15
C HIS A 167 3.34 -4.00 -15.62
N TYR A 168 3.03 -2.98 -16.43
CA TYR A 168 3.31 -2.96 -17.85
C TYR A 168 4.80 -3.14 -18.14
N ILE A 169 5.70 -2.43 -17.44
CA ILE A 169 7.14 -2.63 -17.64
C ILE A 169 7.60 -4.03 -17.22
N GLY A 170 7.01 -4.57 -16.14
CA GLY A 170 7.31 -5.91 -15.66
C GLY A 170 6.91 -7.00 -16.65
N ASP A 171 5.75 -6.86 -17.28
CA ASP A 171 5.20 -7.82 -18.25
C ASP A 171 5.83 -7.67 -19.64
N LYS A 172 5.93 -6.44 -20.17
CA LYS A 172 6.34 -6.19 -21.56
C LYS A 172 7.83 -6.00 -21.75
N HIS A 173 8.52 -5.47 -20.74
CA HIS A 173 9.90 -5.00 -20.90
C HIS A 173 10.92 -5.75 -20.05
N ILE A 174 10.51 -6.66 -19.17
CA ILE A 174 11.43 -7.44 -18.34
C ILE A 174 11.28 -8.93 -18.65
N ILE A 175 12.38 -9.54 -19.11
CA ILE A 175 12.38 -10.94 -19.54
C ILE A 175 13.50 -11.69 -18.83
N VAL A 176 13.21 -12.89 -18.33
CA VAL A 176 14.19 -13.77 -17.71
C VAL A 176 14.54 -14.92 -18.65
N ARG A 177 15.81 -15.03 -19.06
CA ARG A 177 16.32 -16.14 -19.90
C ARG A 177 17.80 -16.39 -19.60
N ASN A 178 18.25 -17.64 -19.69
CA ASN A 178 19.67 -18.03 -19.61
C ASN A 178 20.43 -17.41 -18.42
N ASN A 179 19.87 -17.52 -17.22
CA ASN A 179 20.41 -16.95 -15.98
C ASN A 179 20.66 -15.42 -16.02
N ARG A 180 19.90 -14.69 -16.83
CA ARG A 180 19.97 -13.23 -17.01
C ARG A 180 18.58 -12.61 -16.98
N VAL A 181 18.52 -11.38 -16.46
CA VAL A 181 17.34 -10.52 -16.52
C VAL A 181 17.57 -9.45 -17.56
N TYR A 182 16.76 -9.46 -18.61
CA TYR A 182 16.78 -8.50 -19.71
C TYR A 182 15.78 -7.39 -19.45
N PHE A 183 16.20 -6.15 -19.71
CA PHE A 183 15.42 -4.92 -19.57
C PHE A 183 15.35 -4.24 -20.94
N GLY A 184 14.13 -4.07 -21.46
CA GLY A 184 13.84 -3.48 -22.76
C GLY A 184 14.59 -4.17 -23.92
N SER A 185 14.72 -5.50 -23.83
CA SER A 185 15.38 -6.42 -24.78
C SER A 185 16.88 -6.20 -25.06
N THR A 186 17.47 -5.06 -24.70
CA THR A 186 18.88 -4.74 -25.01
C THR A 186 19.82 -4.83 -23.82
N PHE A 187 19.37 -4.48 -22.62
CA PHE A 187 20.22 -4.46 -21.43
C PHE A 187 19.98 -5.72 -20.62
N PHE A 188 21.04 -6.35 -20.09
CA PHE A 188 20.86 -7.47 -19.18
C PHE A 188 21.72 -7.34 -17.93
N ILE A 189 21.23 -7.91 -16.84
CA ILE A 189 21.98 -8.09 -15.60
C ILE A 189 21.99 -9.60 -15.30
N PRO A 190 23.17 -10.23 -15.15
CA PRO A 190 23.27 -11.61 -14.69
C PRO A 190 22.63 -11.79 -13.30
N PHE A 191 21.97 -12.92 -13.04
CA PHE A 191 21.35 -13.15 -11.72
C PHE A 191 22.35 -13.08 -10.59
N GLU A 192 23.55 -13.64 -10.75
CA GLU A 192 24.58 -13.58 -9.71
C GLU A 192 24.92 -12.16 -9.30
N ARG A 193 24.92 -11.23 -10.26
CA ARG A 193 25.13 -9.80 -9.97
C ARG A 193 23.92 -9.17 -9.28
N LEU A 194 22.70 -9.57 -9.63
CA LEU A 194 21.48 -9.13 -8.94
C LEU A 194 21.43 -9.67 -7.51
N LYS A 195 21.69 -10.97 -7.30
CA LYS A 195 21.77 -11.61 -5.98
C LYS A 195 22.82 -10.91 -5.10
N ALA A 196 24.05 -10.76 -5.60
CA ALA A 196 25.13 -10.10 -4.87
C ALA A 196 24.83 -8.64 -4.50
N LYS A 197 24.08 -7.92 -5.35
CA LYS A 197 23.68 -6.53 -5.05
C LYS A 197 22.52 -6.49 -4.06
N THR A 198 21.47 -7.26 -4.31
CA THR A 198 20.19 -7.20 -3.59
C THR A 198 20.18 -7.95 -2.28
N GLY A 199 21.08 -8.92 -2.10
CA GLY A 199 21.04 -9.86 -0.98
C GLY A 199 19.88 -10.86 -1.06
N LYS A 200 19.15 -10.91 -2.19
CA LYS A 200 17.98 -11.76 -2.38
C LYS A 200 18.34 -13.08 -3.05
N THR A 201 17.61 -14.12 -2.67
CA THR A 201 17.66 -15.46 -3.27
C THR A 201 17.03 -15.47 -4.66
N GLU A 202 17.25 -16.52 -5.45
CA GLU A 202 16.66 -16.62 -6.78
C GLU A 202 15.13 -16.64 -6.71
N GLU A 203 14.58 -17.38 -5.75
CA GLU A 203 13.14 -17.55 -5.50
C GLU A 203 12.44 -16.23 -5.11
N GLU A 204 13.19 -15.30 -4.50
CA GLU A 204 12.72 -13.95 -4.19
C GLU A 204 12.77 -12.99 -5.39
N LEU A 205 13.58 -13.32 -6.41
CA LEU A 205 13.76 -12.52 -7.61
C LEU A 205 12.93 -13.01 -8.79
N VAL A 206 12.54 -14.29 -8.82
CA VAL A 206 11.78 -14.88 -9.92
C VAL A 206 10.58 -15.70 -9.45
N GLN A 207 9.62 -15.85 -10.36
CA GLN A 207 8.51 -16.78 -10.26
C GLN A 207 8.57 -17.76 -11.40
N LYS A 208 8.32 -19.03 -11.12
CA LYS A 208 8.17 -20.06 -12.15
C LYS A 208 6.70 -20.38 -12.31
N PHE A 209 6.25 -20.51 -13.54
CA PHE A 209 4.87 -20.83 -13.88
C PHE A 209 4.83 -22.03 -14.81
N CYS A 210 3.90 -22.95 -14.57
CA CYS A 210 3.66 -24.08 -15.44
C CYS A 210 3.22 -23.61 -16.83
N THR A 211 3.86 -24.11 -17.90
CA THR A 211 3.44 -23.76 -19.26
C THR A 211 2.03 -24.25 -19.56
N SER A 212 1.67 -25.44 -19.07
CA SER A 212 0.39 -26.12 -19.34
C SER A 212 -0.79 -25.51 -18.58
N CYS A 213 -0.68 -25.35 -17.26
CA CYS A 213 -1.81 -24.88 -16.44
C CYS A 213 -1.70 -23.44 -15.93
N LYS A 214 -0.59 -22.74 -16.25
CA LYS A 214 -0.30 -21.35 -15.85
C LYS A 214 -0.26 -21.08 -14.33
N LYS A 215 -0.28 -22.13 -13.49
CA LYS A 215 -0.14 -21.99 -12.03
C LYS A 215 1.32 -21.72 -11.65
N GLU A 216 1.51 -20.87 -10.65
CA GLU A 216 2.81 -20.61 -10.04
C GLU A 216 3.33 -21.88 -9.36
N LEU A 217 4.54 -22.29 -9.73
CA LEU A 217 5.26 -23.42 -9.14
C LEU A 217 5.90 -22.92 -7.84
N LYS A 218 5.38 -23.37 -6.69
CA LYS A 218 6.02 -23.11 -5.39
C LYS A 218 7.17 -24.10 -5.19
N SER A 219 8.20 -23.70 -4.45
CA SER A 219 9.41 -24.50 -4.16
C SER A 219 9.15 -25.89 -3.53
N VAL A 220 7.91 -26.20 -3.18
CA VAL A 220 7.45 -27.42 -2.49
C VAL A 220 6.73 -28.39 -3.44
N GLU A 221 6.72 -28.15 -4.75
CA GLU A 221 6.10 -29.07 -5.69
C GLU A 221 6.84 -30.42 -5.81
N LEU A 222 6.09 -31.46 -6.18
CA LEU A 222 6.54 -32.85 -6.20
C LEU A 222 7.82 -33.00 -7.03
N LYS A 223 8.95 -33.15 -6.34
CA LYS A 223 10.18 -33.66 -6.94
C LYS A 223 9.96 -35.13 -7.27
N LYS A 224 9.93 -35.49 -8.56
CA LYS A 224 10.13 -36.87 -8.98
C LYS A 224 11.59 -37.08 -9.31
N LYS A 225 12.15 -38.21 -8.87
CA LYS A 225 13.45 -38.65 -9.36
C LYS A 225 13.23 -39.22 -10.76
N LYS A 226 13.95 -38.67 -11.74
CA LYS A 226 14.06 -39.30 -13.05
C LYS A 226 15.43 -39.93 -13.16
N ILE A 227 15.44 -41.16 -13.66
CA ILE A 227 16.65 -41.94 -13.87
C ILE A 227 16.75 -42.16 -15.37
N ASP A 228 17.81 -41.63 -15.97
CA ASP A 228 18.18 -41.96 -17.33
C ASP A 228 19.43 -42.84 -17.32
N PHE A 229 19.52 -43.72 -18.30
CA PHE A 229 20.71 -44.49 -18.61
C PHE A 229 21.24 -44.06 -19.97
N GLN A 230 22.53 -43.73 -20.05
CA GLN A 230 23.22 -43.40 -21.30
C GLN A 230 24.34 -44.39 -21.57
N CYS A 231 24.39 -44.95 -22.78
CA CYS A 231 25.47 -45.85 -23.16
C CYS A 231 26.71 -45.07 -23.62
N ALA A 232 27.79 -45.11 -22.84
CA ALA A 232 29.05 -44.44 -23.18
C ALA A 232 29.70 -44.93 -24.50
N SER A 233 29.36 -46.13 -24.97
CA SER A 233 29.93 -46.70 -26.20
C SER A 233 29.17 -46.36 -27.48
N CYS A 234 27.86 -46.10 -27.44
CA CYS A 234 27.07 -45.88 -28.66
C CYS A 234 26.07 -44.72 -28.57
N GLY A 235 26.00 -44.04 -27.43
CA GLY A 235 25.12 -42.89 -27.22
C GLY A 235 23.63 -43.22 -27.11
N ASN A 236 23.24 -44.50 -27.03
CA ASN A 236 21.83 -44.86 -26.82
C ASN A 236 21.34 -44.40 -25.44
N PHE A 237 20.09 -43.93 -25.35
CA PHE A 237 19.46 -43.45 -24.12
C PHE A 237 18.26 -44.31 -23.73
N LEU A 238 18.05 -44.51 -22.43
CA LEU A 238 16.90 -45.22 -21.89
C LEU A 238 16.38 -44.47 -20.65
N THR A 239 15.13 -44.03 -20.68
CA THR A 239 14.46 -43.35 -19.56
C THR A 239 13.60 -44.36 -18.81
N VAL A 240 13.72 -44.38 -17.48
CA VAL A 240 12.86 -45.19 -16.59
C VAL A 240 12.04 -44.25 -15.71
N GLU A 241 10.71 -44.34 -15.78
CA GLU A 241 9.81 -43.60 -14.90
C GLU A 241 9.55 -44.40 -13.61
N GLU A 242 9.59 -43.73 -12.44
CA GLU A 242 9.20 -44.36 -11.17
C GLU A 242 7.69 -44.66 -11.17
N ASP A 243 7.33 -45.92 -11.32
CA ASP A 243 5.97 -46.41 -11.18
C ASP A 243 5.72 -46.83 -9.72
N LYS A 244 4.81 -46.15 -9.01
CA LYS A 244 4.61 -46.30 -7.56
C LYS A 244 3.96 -47.63 -7.14
N ASN A 245 3.47 -48.40 -8.10
CA ASN A 245 2.71 -49.64 -7.86
C ASN A 245 3.50 -50.92 -8.12
N GLN A 246 4.81 -50.84 -8.41
CA GLN A 246 5.68 -52.01 -8.55
C GLN A 246 6.76 -51.98 -7.47
N GLU A 247 6.67 -52.88 -6.49
CA GLU A 247 7.64 -53.07 -5.38
C GLU A 247 9.04 -53.57 -5.83
N ARG A 248 9.45 -53.34 -7.08
CA ARG A 248 10.76 -53.76 -7.59
C ARG A 248 11.41 -52.68 -8.45
N PHE A 249 12.11 -51.73 -7.83
CA PHE A 249 13.23 -51.09 -8.53
C PHE A 249 14.40 -50.78 -7.59
N PRO A 250 15.46 -51.60 -7.66
CA PRO A 250 16.80 -51.04 -7.60
C PRO A 250 17.71 -51.72 -8.64
N GLN A 251 17.38 -51.65 -9.94
CA GLN A 251 18.37 -52.01 -10.96
C GLN A 251 19.40 -50.86 -11.05
N LYS A 252 20.50 -51.01 -10.32
CA LYS A 252 21.64 -50.07 -10.32
C LYS A 252 22.34 -49.98 -11.68
N PHE A 253 22.14 -50.97 -12.54
CA PHE A 253 22.82 -51.13 -13.82
C PHE A 253 21.82 -51.55 -14.90
N GLN A 254 21.95 -50.99 -16.11
CA GLN A 254 21.19 -51.38 -17.30
C GLN A 254 22.16 -51.71 -18.44
N GLN A 255 21.83 -52.72 -19.23
CA GLN A 255 22.53 -53.01 -20.47
C GLN A 255 21.91 -52.23 -21.63
N CYS A 256 22.75 -51.68 -22.48
CA CYS A 256 22.31 -50.98 -23.67
C CYS A 256 21.61 -51.95 -24.62
N PRO A 257 20.34 -51.74 -25.01
CA PRO A 257 19.62 -52.64 -25.92
C PRO A 257 20.29 -52.73 -27.29
N LYS A 258 21.09 -51.73 -27.68
CA LYS A 258 21.77 -51.66 -28.98
C LYS A 258 23.10 -52.40 -29.01
N CYS A 259 23.92 -52.28 -27.97
CA CYS A 259 25.29 -52.80 -27.98
C CYS A 259 25.64 -53.69 -26.79
N GLN A 260 24.65 -54.01 -25.94
CA GLN A 260 24.73 -54.90 -24.78
C GLN A 260 25.75 -54.51 -23.69
N LYS A 261 26.41 -53.36 -23.84
CA LYS A 261 27.33 -52.79 -22.85
C LYS A 261 26.57 -52.09 -21.74
N LEU A 262 27.16 -52.06 -20.54
CA LEU A 262 26.63 -51.35 -19.39
C LEU A 262 26.46 -49.85 -19.67
N MET A 263 25.34 -49.30 -19.23
CA MET A 263 25.00 -47.89 -19.37
C MET A 263 25.31 -47.12 -18.08
N GLU A 264 25.72 -45.87 -18.24
CA GLU A 264 25.94 -44.92 -17.14
C GLU A 264 24.59 -44.39 -16.65
N ARG A 265 24.42 -44.34 -15.33
CA ARG A 265 23.18 -43.94 -14.67
C ARG A 265 23.24 -42.47 -14.27
N MET A 266 22.28 -41.68 -14.72
CA MET A 266 22.11 -40.28 -14.37
C MET A 266 20.82 -40.10 -13.56
N GLU A 267 20.95 -39.61 -12.32
CA GLU A 267 19.80 -39.18 -11.51
C GLU A 267 19.64 -37.67 -11.59
N TYR A 268 18.42 -37.21 -11.79
CA TYR A 268 18.10 -35.79 -11.65
C TYR A 268 16.70 -35.59 -11.05
N ASP A 269 16.59 -34.51 -10.28
CA ASP A 269 15.31 -34.05 -9.72
C ASP A 269 14.53 -33.29 -10.80
N ILE A 270 13.28 -33.69 -11.05
CA ILE A 270 12.35 -32.92 -11.88
C ILE A 270 11.29 -32.31 -10.99
N THR A 271 11.05 -31.01 -11.17
CA THR A 271 9.90 -30.33 -10.54
C THR A 271 8.66 -30.55 -11.40
N LEU A 272 7.66 -31.26 -10.86
CA LEU A 272 6.37 -31.44 -11.51
C LEU A 272 5.31 -30.51 -10.94
N CYS A 273 4.61 -29.82 -11.82
CA CYS A 273 3.40 -29.10 -11.44
C CYS A 273 2.31 -30.07 -10.98
N ALA A 274 1.36 -29.60 -10.17
CA ALA A 274 0.18 -30.37 -9.77
C ALA A 274 -0.67 -30.91 -10.95
N CYS A 275 -0.51 -30.36 -12.17
CA CYS A 275 -1.15 -30.88 -13.38
C CYS A 275 -0.36 -31.99 -14.09
N GLY A 276 0.80 -32.40 -13.56
CA GLY A 276 1.68 -33.41 -14.16
C GLY A 276 2.71 -32.87 -15.16
N SER A 277 2.65 -31.58 -15.52
CA SER A 277 3.60 -30.94 -16.44
C SER A 277 4.97 -30.71 -15.78
N ASN A 278 6.06 -30.99 -16.51
CA ASN A 278 7.43 -30.61 -16.16
C ASN A 278 7.94 -29.37 -16.91
N ASP A 279 7.15 -28.81 -17.84
CA ASP A 279 7.51 -27.59 -18.58
C ASP A 279 7.06 -26.31 -17.86
N TYR A 280 7.94 -25.30 -17.86
CA TYR A 280 7.77 -24.06 -17.13
C TYR A 280 8.46 -22.84 -17.77
N TYR A 281 7.87 -21.66 -17.53
CA TYR A 281 8.48 -20.38 -17.85
C TYR A 281 8.73 -19.56 -16.58
N THR A 282 9.75 -18.71 -16.64
CA THR A 282 10.19 -17.88 -15.51
C THR A 282 9.84 -16.43 -15.77
N THR A 283 9.22 -15.77 -14.80
CA THR A 283 8.99 -14.32 -14.80
C THR A 283 9.81 -13.66 -13.69
N PHE A 284 10.14 -12.39 -13.88
CA PHE A 284 10.86 -11.62 -12.87
C PHE A 284 9.87 -11.03 -11.85
N ARG A 285 10.16 -11.19 -10.55
CA ARG A 285 9.45 -10.49 -9.47
C ARG A 285 9.93 -9.04 -9.44
N TYR A 286 9.49 -8.23 -10.40
CA TYR A 286 9.98 -6.86 -10.55
C TYR A 286 9.75 -6.01 -9.30
N GLN A 287 8.68 -6.23 -8.54
CA GLN A 287 8.40 -5.53 -7.28
C GLN A 287 9.43 -5.81 -6.18
N SER A 288 10.29 -6.82 -6.35
CA SER A 288 11.35 -7.11 -5.39
C SER A 288 12.54 -6.15 -5.53
N ILE A 289 12.67 -5.43 -6.65
CA ILE A 289 13.85 -4.63 -6.97
C ILE A 289 13.49 -3.25 -7.52
N ILE A 290 12.39 -3.18 -8.27
CA ILE A 290 11.87 -1.97 -8.89
C ILE A 290 10.79 -1.41 -7.98
N GLU A 291 11.06 -0.21 -7.47
CA GLU A 291 10.13 0.54 -6.63
C GLU A 291 9.90 1.91 -7.27
N VAL A 292 8.61 2.25 -7.39
CA VAL A 292 8.15 3.64 -7.55
C VAL A 292 7.40 3.94 -6.27
N ASP A 293 7.77 5.01 -5.59
CA ASP A 293 7.17 5.33 -4.31
C ASP A 293 5.78 5.93 -4.51
N THR A 294 4.78 5.05 -4.49
CA THR A 294 3.36 5.42 -4.59
C THR A 294 2.79 5.95 -3.27
N ILE A 295 3.53 5.81 -2.16
CA ILE A 295 3.17 6.40 -0.86
C ILE A 295 3.38 7.91 -0.91
N LEU A 296 4.38 8.38 -1.65
CA LEU A 296 4.60 9.81 -1.90
C LEU A 296 3.43 10.43 -2.68
N ILE A 297 2.73 9.68 -3.53
CA ILE A 297 1.50 10.16 -4.17
C ILE A 297 0.37 10.19 -3.13
N SER A 298 0.33 11.27 -2.34
CA SER A 298 -0.64 11.48 -1.26
C SER A 298 -0.96 12.97 -1.10
N HIS A 299 -2.10 13.28 -0.47
CA HIS A 299 -2.55 14.66 -0.31
C HIS A 299 -1.50 15.53 0.36
N ARG A 300 -1.22 16.68 -0.26
CA ARG A 300 -0.23 17.68 0.15
C ARG A 300 1.17 17.09 0.37
N HIS A 301 1.50 16.00 -0.31
CA HIS A 301 2.86 15.52 -0.38
C HIS A 301 3.72 16.46 -1.23
N LEU A 302 4.99 16.57 -0.88
CA LEU A 302 5.95 17.44 -1.55
C LEU A 302 7.14 16.63 -2.02
N TYR A 303 7.56 16.84 -3.26
CA TYR A 303 8.80 16.31 -3.80
C TYR A 303 9.84 17.43 -3.89
N ARG A 304 11.12 17.07 -3.82
CA ARG A 304 12.23 18.04 -3.94
C ARG A 304 12.10 18.80 -5.25
N GLY A 305 12.15 20.13 -5.23
CA GLY A 305 12.07 21.03 -6.38
C GLY A 305 13.24 20.91 -7.36
N LEU A 306 13.09 21.44 -8.58
CA LEU A 306 14.19 21.51 -9.55
C LEU A 306 15.27 22.46 -9.04
N TYR A 307 16.54 22.13 -9.23
CA TYR A 307 17.71 22.86 -8.74
C TYR A 307 17.84 23.00 -7.22
N SER A 308 16.99 22.34 -6.45
CA SER A 308 17.18 22.19 -5.01
C SER A 308 18.37 21.28 -4.71
N ALA A 309 19.24 21.68 -3.78
CA ALA A 309 20.31 20.84 -3.28
C ALA A 309 19.78 19.66 -2.46
N HIS A 310 20.58 18.61 -2.32
CA HIS A 310 20.33 17.47 -1.44
C HIS A 310 21.40 17.43 -0.34
N GLU A 311 20.95 17.63 0.90
CA GLU A 311 21.78 17.93 2.06
C GLU A 311 22.84 16.85 2.32
N LYS A 312 22.48 15.57 2.20
CA LYS A 312 23.40 14.46 2.52
C LYS A 312 24.41 14.16 1.42
N SER A 313 24.11 14.51 0.17
CA SER A 313 24.96 14.16 -0.98
C SER A 313 25.74 15.36 -1.50
N GLY A 314 25.33 16.58 -1.16
CA GLY A 314 25.83 17.82 -1.76
C GLY A 314 25.45 18.01 -3.24
N LEU A 315 24.67 17.08 -3.82
CA LEU A 315 24.29 17.14 -5.23
C LEU A 315 23.00 17.95 -5.43
N VAL A 316 22.84 18.48 -6.64
CA VAL A 316 21.69 19.30 -7.04
C VAL A 316 20.68 18.46 -7.81
N SER A 317 19.39 18.67 -7.56
CA SER A 317 18.33 18.10 -8.40
C SER A 317 18.36 18.77 -9.77
N ILE A 318 18.79 18.07 -10.82
CA ILE A 318 18.93 18.65 -12.17
C ILE A 318 18.07 17.92 -13.19
N SER A 319 17.54 18.68 -14.15
CA SER A 319 16.80 18.12 -15.28
C SER A 319 17.73 17.33 -16.20
N ILE A 320 17.20 16.26 -16.81
CA ILE A 320 17.95 15.34 -17.66
C ILE A 320 17.15 15.10 -18.94
N ASP A 321 17.84 15.10 -20.08
CA ASP A 321 17.28 14.61 -21.34
C ASP A 321 16.77 13.16 -21.14
N PRO A 322 15.47 12.88 -21.36
CA PRO A 322 14.92 11.54 -21.23
C PRO A 322 15.62 10.49 -22.13
N ARG A 323 16.32 10.92 -23.19
CA ARG A 323 17.13 10.05 -24.07
C ARG A 323 18.48 9.67 -23.47
N ARG A 324 18.97 10.41 -22.46
CA ARG A 324 20.33 10.26 -21.89
C ARG A 324 20.36 9.68 -20.48
N ILE A 325 19.24 9.22 -19.95
CA ILE A 325 19.08 8.69 -18.58
C ILE A 325 20.15 7.64 -18.24
N LEU A 326 20.36 6.65 -19.11
CA LEU A 326 21.30 5.56 -18.84
C LEU A 326 22.77 6.02 -18.79
N SER A 327 23.10 7.08 -19.54
CA SER A 327 24.44 7.69 -19.59
C SER A 327 24.72 8.68 -18.45
N PHE A 328 23.67 9.08 -17.70
CA PHE A 328 23.78 10.07 -16.64
C PHE A 328 24.75 9.61 -15.54
N LYS A 329 25.61 10.53 -15.10
CA LYS A 329 26.60 10.34 -14.03
C LYS A 329 26.34 11.37 -12.92
N LYS A 330 26.31 10.92 -11.66
CA LYS A 330 26.06 11.79 -10.49
C LYS A 330 27.00 13.01 -10.43
N LYS A 331 28.24 12.89 -10.90
CA LYS A 331 29.20 14.01 -10.98
C LYS A 331 28.66 15.21 -11.78
N GLN A 332 27.76 14.99 -12.75
CA GLN A 332 27.12 16.08 -13.50
C GLN A 332 26.23 16.97 -12.61
N ALA A 333 25.74 16.44 -11.48
CA ALA A 333 24.88 17.16 -10.55
C ALA A 333 25.65 17.88 -9.42
N THR A 334 26.96 18.05 -9.53
CA THR A 334 27.74 18.85 -8.58
C THR A 334 27.55 20.35 -8.86
N LEU A 335 27.78 21.18 -7.85
CA LEU A 335 27.72 22.64 -7.99
C LEU A 335 28.75 23.18 -8.99
N GLU A 336 29.92 22.56 -9.06
CA GLU A 336 30.98 22.88 -10.04
C GLU A 336 30.51 22.70 -11.49
N ASN A 337 29.73 21.65 -11.76
CA ASN A 337 29.23 21.34 -13.10
C ASN A 337 27.92 22.05 -13.44
N LEU A 338 27.32 22.77 -12.48
CA LEU A 338 26.03 23.42 -12.67
C LEU A 338 26.00 24.42 -13.85
N PRO A 339 27.00 25.28 -14.08
CA PRO A 339 26.98 26.19 -15.24
C PRO A 339 26.83 25.46 -16.58
N PHE A 340 27.52 24.33 -16.74
CA PHE A 340 27.42 23.48 -17.94
C PHE A 340 26.04 22.83 -18.05
N VAL A 341 25.49 22.34 -16.93
CA VAL A 341 24.14 21.75 -16.89
C VAL A 341 23.08 22.78 -17.24
N LEU A 342 23.17 24.00 -16.73
CA LEU A 342 22.21 25.07 -17.01
C LEU A 342 22.22 25.46 -18.50
N ALA A 343 23.41 25.51 -19.12
CA ALA A 343 23.56 25.80 -20.54
C ALA A 343 22.96 24.73 -21.46
N GLN A 344 22.84 23.49 -20.99
CA GLN A 344 22.28 22.35 -21.74
C GLN A 344 20.98 21.84 -21.14
N SER A 345 20.33 22.66 -20.31
CA SER A 345 19.22 22.18 -19.49
C SER A 345 17.98 21.94 -20.33
N PHE A 346 17.38 20.77 -20.11
CA PHE A 346 16.07 20.42 -20.66
C PHE A 346 15.00 20.96 -19.71
N PRO A 347 13.95 21.65 -20.20
CA PRO A 347 12.88 22.11 -19.32
C PRO A 347 12.21 20.93 -18.61
N PHE A 348 12.11 20.99 -17.28
CA PHE A 348 11.35 20.02 -16.48
C PHE A 348 9.91 20.51 -16.31
N LEU A 349 8.90 19.63 -16.42
CA LEU A 349 7.49 20.04 -16.47
C LEU A 349 7.27 21.16 -17.49
N ASP A 350 7.62 20.88 -18.76
CA ASP A 350 7.35 21.81 -19.85
C ASP A 350 5.90 21.72 -20.28
N ARG A 351 5.05 22.57 -19.70
CA ARG A 351 3.62 22.62 -20.00
C ARG A 351 3.33 22.96 -21.47
N LYS A 352 4.29 23.55 -22.21
CA LYS A 352 4.12 23.85 -23.65
C LYS A 352 4.17 22.61 -24.53
N CYS A 353 4.78 21.54 -24.03
CA CYS A 353 4.88 20.26 -24.73
C CYS A 353 3.73 19.31 -24.38
N ALA A 354 2.80 19.70 -23.49
CA ALA A 354 1.65 18.89 -23.14
C ALA A 354 0.59 18.94 -24.25
N VAL A 355 0.12 17.77 -24.69
CA VAL A 355 -0.97 17.68 -25.66
C VAL A 355 -2.27 17.34 -24.91
N PRO A 356 -3.29 18.22 -24.92
CA PRO A 356 -4.53 17.98 -24.19
C PRO A 356 -5.18 16.64 -24.53
N GLY A 357 -5.41 15.82 -23.50
CA GLY A 357 -6.06 14.52 -23.62
C GLY A 357 -5.19 13.36 -24.13
N GLU A 358 -3.91 13.57 -24.45
CA GLU A 358 -3.02 12.50 -24.95
C GLU A 358 -2.89 11.32 -23.97
N ALA A 359 -3.03 11.58 -22.67
CA ALA A 359 -2.93 10.58 -21.62
C ALA A 359 -4.27 9.87 -21.29
N GLU A 360 -5.37 10.14 -22.00
CA GLU A 360 -6.67 9.51 -21.72
C GLU A 360 -6.60 7.98 -21.84
N LYS A 361 -5.98 7.46 -22.89
CA LYS A 361 -5.82 6.01 -23.09
C LYS A 361 -5.06 5.36 -21.94
N LEU A 362 -3.95 5.98 -21.50
CA LEU A 362 -3.18 5.49 -20.35
C LEU A 362 -4.05 5.46 -19.09
N LEU A 363 -4.82 6.52 -18.86
CA LEU A 363 -5.67 6.65 -17.68
C LEU A 363 -6.77 5.57 -17.65
N ARG A 364 -7.42 5.29 -18.79
CA ARG A 364 -8.43 4.22 -18.90
C ARG A 364 -7.84 2.85 -18.59
N LEU A 365 -6.72 2.51 -19.23
CA LEU A 365 -5.99 1.25 -18.98
C LEU A 365 -5.58 1.11 -17.51
N ALA A 366 -5.16 2.21 -16.89
CA ALA A 366 -4.78 2.23 -15.48
C ALA A 366 -5.96 1.96 -14.54
N PHE A 367 -7.14 2.53 -14.82
CA PHE A 367 -8.34 2.27 -14.03
C PHE A 367 -8.90 0.86 -14.24
N GLU A 368 -8.91 0.37 -15.48
CA GLU A 368 -9.25 -1.02 -15.79
C GLU A 368 -8.36 -1.98 -14.99
N PHE A 369 -7.04 -1.80 -15.07
CA PHE A 369 -6.06 -2.59 -14.32
C PHE A 369 -6.27 -2.52 -12.80
N SER A 370 -6.51 -1.33 -12.25
CA SER A 370 -6.78 -1.17 -10.81
C SER A 370 -8.06 -1.92 -10.41
N SER A 371 -9.11 -1.82 -11.21
CA SER A 371 -10.39 -2.50 -10.96
C SER A 371 -10.28 -4.02 -11.04
N GLU A 372 -9.47 -4.54 -11.97
CA GLU A 372 -9.17 -5.97 -12.10
C GLU A 372 -8.38 -6.46 -10.91
N ARG A 373 -7.34 -5.73 -10.47
CA ARG A 373 -6.59 -6.09 -9.27
C ARG A 373 -7.44 -6.07 -8.01
N GLU A 374 -8.39 -5.14 -7.90
CA GLU A 374 -9.37 -5.16 -6.81
C GLU A 374 -10.30 -6.38 -6.91
N ARG A 375 -10.72 -6.76 -8.12
CA ARG A 375 -11.51 -7.98 -8.36
C ARG A 375 -10.71 -9.25 -8.04
N ASP A 376 -9.44 -9.32 -8.41
CA ASP A 376 -8.53 -10.44 -8.12
C ASP A 376 -8.13 -10.49 -6.64
N ALA A 377 -7.93 -9.35 -5.99
CA ALA A 377 -7.74 -9.29 -4.55
C ALA A 377 -9.00 -9.79 -3.81
N ARG A 378 -10.17 -9.66 -4.43
CA ARG A 378 -11.43 -10.27 -3.99
C ARG A 378 -11.60 -11.73 -4.46
N GLY A 379 -10.90 -12.17 -5.52
CA GLY A 379 -11.12 -13.45 -6.23
C GLY A 379 -10.00 -14.51 -6.17
N GLY A 380 -8.78 -14.19 -5.72
CA GLY A 380 -7.66 -15.13 -5.63
C GLY A 380 -7.85 -16.13 -4.50
N LYS A 381 -8.28 -17.37 -4.82
CA LYS A 381 -8.75 -18.38 -3.85
C LYS A 381 -9.47 -17.72 -2.68
N ALA A 382 -10.63 -17.18 -2.99
CA ALA A 382 -11.72 -17.30 -2.05
C ALA A 382 -11.80 -18.80 -1.67
N LYS A 383 -11.20 -19.18 -0.53
CA LYS A 383 -12.04 -19.87 0.46
C LYS A 383 -13.30 -19.02 0.47
N GLU A 384 -14.45 -19.61 0.17
CA GLU A 384 -15.75 -18.99 0.34
C GLU A 384 -15.72 -18.15 1.63
N VAL A 385 -15.40 -16.88 1.45
CA VAL A 385 -15.68 -15.80 2.37
C VAL A 385 -16.51 -14.82 1.53
N SER A 386 -17.47 -15.38 0.80
CA SER A 386 -18.87 -15.04 1.02
C SER A 386 -19.32 -15.51 2.42
N GLU A 387 -18.54 -15.21 3.46
CA GLU A 387 -19.21 -14.60 4.58
C GLU A 387 -19.53 -13.24 4.01
N GLU A 388 -20.78 -13.07 3.59
CA GLU A 388 -21.52 -11.87 3.95
C GLU A 388 -20.85 -11.29 5.19
N PHE A 389 -20.48 -10.01 5.23
CA PHE A 389 -20.08 -9.42 6.49
C PHE A 389 -21.17 -9.80 7.48
N GLU A 390 -20.95 -10.85 8.29
CA GLU A 390 -21.93 -11.37 9.21
C GLU A 390 -22.02 -10.23 10.19
N GLN A 391 -23.05 -9.42 9.98
CA GLN A 391 -23.21 -8.21 10.74
C GLN A 391 -23.45 -8.74 12.14
N PHE A 392 -22.61 -8.32 13.08
CA PHE A 392 -22.93 -8.48 14.48
C PHE A 392 -24.27 -7.76 14.70
N GLN A 393 -25.38 -8.51 14.70
CA GLN A 393 -26.72 -7.98 14.94
C GLN A 393 -26.82 -7.45 16.38
N GLN A 394 -25.95 -7.95 17.27
CA GLN A 394 -25.83 -7.54 18.64
C GLN A 394 -24.38 -7.15 18.95
N ALA A 395 -24.23 -6.16 19.84
CA ALA A 395 -22.94 -5.71 20.32
C ALA A 395 -22.17 -6.87 20.97
N VAL A 396 -20.94 -7.09 20.50
CA VAL A 396 -20.05 -8.10 21.08
C VAL A 396 -19.67 -7.70 22.52
N PRO A 397 -19.78 -8.61 23.50
CA PRO A 397 -19.35 -8.37 24.88
C PRO A 397 -17.85 -8.05 24.99
N VAL A 398 -17.49 -7.21 25.97
CA VAL A 398 -16.13 -6.69 26.15
C VAL A 398 -15.11 -7.81 26.40
N GLU A 399 -15.51 -8.89 27.04
CA GLU A 399 -14.67 -10.04 27.40
C GLU A 399 -14.12 -10.76 26.15
N LEU A 400 -14.77 -10.57 25.00
CA LEU A 400 -14.35 -11.14 23.73
C LEU A 400 -13.42 -10.23 22.93
N PHE A 401 -13.12 -9.03 23.44
CA PHE A 401 -12.23 -8.10 22.75
C PHE A 401 -10.77 -8.60 22.75
N PRO A 402 -9.96 -8.14 21.78
CA PRO A 402 -8.53 -8.44 21.78
C PRO A 402 -7.78 -7.71 22.91
N PRO A 403 -6.55 -8.15 23.25
CA PRO A 403 -5.72 -7.51 24.27
C PRO A 403 -5.53 -6.00 24.04
N CYS A 404 -5.36 -5.57 22.79
CA CYS A 404 -5.16 -4.14 22.50
C CYS A 404 -6.36 -3.27 22.85
N MET A 405 -7.60 -3.78 22.77
CA MET A 405 -8.80 -3.05 23.15
C MET A 405 -9.01 -3.04 24.67
N HIS A 406 -8.59 -4.12 25.35
CA HIS A 406 -8.54 -4.15 26.81
C HIS A 406 -7.53 -3.14 27.35
N ASN A 407 -6.36 -3.01 26.72
CA ASN A 407 -5.36 -2.01 27.07
C ASN A 407 -5.88 -0.58 26.87
N ILE A 408 -6.65 -0.33 25.81
CA ILE A 408 -7.37 0.95 25.67
C ILE A 408 -8.31 1.14 26.87
N LEU A 409 -9.18 0.17 27.16
CA LEU A 409 -10.18 0.24 28.24
C LEU A 409 -9.60 0.42 29.66
N ALA A 410 -8.33 0.06 29.88
CA ALA A 410 -7.60 0.29 31.12
C ALA A 410 -7.24 1.77 31.35
N GLY A 411 -7.32 2.61 30.31
CA GLY A 411 -6.90 4.00 30.32
C GLY A 411 -5.52 4.19 29.70
N MET A 412 -5.23 5.39 29.21
CA MET A 412 -4.00 5.70 28.49
C MET A 412 -3.38 7.04 28.91
N LYS A 413 -2.04 7.05 29.02
CA LYS A 413 -1.26 8.27 29.28
C LYS A 413 -1.20 9.16 28.04
N ASP A 414 -0.75 8.60 26.92
CA ASP A 414 -0.60 9.27 25.62
C ASP A 414 -1.33 8.50 24.50
N GLY A 415 -1.59 9.13 23.35
CA GLY A 415 -2.23 8.52 22.19
C GLY A 415 -3.77 8.52 22.21
N LYS A 416 -4.41 9.17 23.18
CA LYS A 416 -5.87 9.14 23.43
C LYS A 416 -6.73 9.41 22.18
N LYS A 417 -6.37 10.38 21.34
CA LYS A 417 -7.11 10.68 20.09
C LYS A 417 -7.00 9.53 19.06
N ARG A 418 -5.82 8.91 18.94
CA ARG A 418 -5.58 7.77 18.06
C ARG A 418 -6.31 6.53 18.55
N ALA A 419 -6.29 6.25 19.86
CA ALA A 419 -7.06 5.16 20.45
C ALA A 419 -8.56 5.36 20.32
N MET A 420 -9.08 6.58 20.54
CA MET A 420 -10.50 6.89 20.34
C MET A 420 -10.96 6.54 18.91
N PHE A 421 -10.16 6.88 17.90
CA PHE A 421 -10.44 6.54 16.50
C PHE A 421 -10.43 5.02 16.25
N VAL A 422 -9.36 4.34 16.69
CA VAL A 422 -9.20 2.88 16.54
C VAL A 422 -10.33 2.12 17.23
N PHE A 423 -10.66 2.54 18.45
CA PHE A 423 -11.65 1.90 19.29
C PHE A 423 -13.05 2.10 18.74
N THR A 424 -13.38 3.30 18.26
CA THR A 424 -14.67 3.60 17.62
C THR A 424 -14.90 2.77 16.36
N ASN A 425 -13.89 2.64 15.49
CA ASN A 425 -14.00 1.82 14.27
C ASN A 425 -14.15 0.32 14.61
N PHE A 426 -13.44 -0.15 15.63
CA PHE A 426 -13.59 -1.52 16.13
C PHE A 426 -14.99 -1.77 16.69
N LEU A 427 -15.45 -0.95 17.64
CA LEU A 427 -16.77 -1.08 18.28
C LEU A 427 -17.91 -1.05 17.27
N THR A 428 -17.84 -0.11 16.31
CA THR A 428 -18.80 -0.03 15.20
C THR A 428 -18.82 -1.31 14.37
N SER A 429 -17.65 -1.90 14.14
CA SER A 429 -17.51 -3.16 13.39
C SER A 429 -17.98 -4.39 14.17
N VAL A 430 -18.06 -4.32 15.51
CA VAL A 430 -18.52 -5.41 16.39
C VAL A 430 -19.92 -5.16 16.97
N GLY A 431 -20.75 -4.39 16.28
CA GLY A 431 -22.19 -4.27 16.55
C GLY A 431 -22.59 -3.22 17.58
N TRP A 432 -21.68 -2.37 18.06
CA TRP A 432 -22.04 -1.31 19.02
C TRP A 432 -22.77 -0.14 18.34
N THR A 433 -23.78 0.39 19.05
CA THR A 433 -24.53 1.58 18.62
C THR A 433 -23.74 2.86 18.91
N PRO A 434 -23.98 3.97 18.19
CA PRO A 434 -23.26 5.23 18.46
C PRO A 434 -23.44 5.71 19.91
N ASP A 435 -24.62 5.50 20.49
CA ASP A 435 -24.93 5.91 21.86
C ASP A 435 -24.14 5.07 22.88
N ALA A 436 -24.06 3.74 22.68
CA ALA A 436 -23.26 2.88 23.54
C ALA A 436 -21.75 3.16 23.41
N ILE A 437 -21.29 3.53 22.21
CA ILE A 437 -19.90 3.98 21.98
C ILE A 437 -19.64 5.28 22.74
N GLU A 438 -20.54 6.26 22.67
CA GLU A 438 -20.40 7.53 23.40
C GLU A 438 -20.32 7.31 24.91
N GLU A 439 -21.22 6.51 25.47
CA GLU A 439 -21.21 6.18 26.89
C GLU A 439 -19.90 5.49 27.30
N LEU A 440 -19.43 4.53 26.51
CA LEU A 440 -18.19 3.82 26.79
C LEU A 440 -16.97 4.74 26.69
N LEU A 441 -16.92 5.63 25.69
CA LEU A 441 -15.82 6.58 25.51
C LEU A 441 -15.79 7.60 26.65
N LEU A 442 -16.93 8.09 27.13
CA LEU A 442 -17.00 8.99 28.27
C LEU A 442 -16.49 8.31 29.55
N LYS A 443 -16.92 7.06 29.82
CA LYS A 443 -16.40 6.27 30.96
C LYS A 443 -14.92 5.96 30.84
N TRP A 444 -14.45 5.59 29.65
CA TRP A 444 -13.03 5.36 29.38
C TRP A 444 -12.21 6.63 29.60
N ASN A 445 -12.73 7.78 29.17
CA ASN A 445 -12.02 9.04 29.26
C ASN A 445 -11.74 9.46 30.72
N GLN A 446 -12.63 9.11 31.65
CA GLN A 446 -12.46 9.34 33.09
C GLN A 446 -11.31 8.52 33.71
N LYS A 447 -10.90 7.42 33.07
CA LYS A 447 -9.78 6.58 33.54
C LYS A 447 -8.41 7.10 33.08
N ASN A 448 -8.39 8.05 32.15
CA ASN A 448 -7.15 8.61 31.63
C ASN A 448 -6.59 9.64 32.62
N PRO A 449 -5.26 9.66 32.90
CA PRO A 449 -4.66 10.65 33.80
C PRO A 449 -4.94 12.10 33.39
N GLU A 450 -5.07 12.35 32.09
CA GLU A 450 -5.54 13.61 31.53
C GLU A 450 -6.70 13.33 30.57
N PRO A 451 -7.96 13.62 30.94
CA PRO A 451 -9.10 13.36 30.08
C PRO A 451 -9.09 14.27 28.83
N LEU A 452 -9.56 13.73 27.71
CA LEU A 452 -9.91 14.52 26.53
C LEU A 452 -11.11 15.43 26.87
N ARG A 453 -11.18 16.60 26.23
CA ARG A 453 -12.36 17.48 26.34
C ARG A 453 -13.60 16.73 25.85
N GLU A 454 -14.68 16.73 26.63
CA GLU A 454 -15.91 15.98 26.30
C GLU A 454 -16.49 16.36 24.94
N ASN A 455 -16.46 17.65 24.57
CA ASN A 455 -16.90 18.13 23.26
C ASN A 455 -16.17 17.46 22.09
N LEU A 456 -14.92 17.02 22.27
CA LEU A 456 -14.16 16.30 21.25
C LEU A 456 -14.68 14.87 21.07
N ILE A 457 -15.07 14.21 22.17
CA ILE A 457 -15.68 12.86 22.15
C ILE A 457 -17.06 12.94 21.51
N GLN A 458 -17.90 13.87 21.96
CA GLN A 458 -19.23 14.10 21.40
C GLN A 458 -19.18 14.49 19.92
N GLY A 459 -18.21 15.32 19.53
CA GLY A 459 -17.95 15.67 18.12
C GLY A 459 -17.54 14.45 17.28
N HIS A 460 -16.70 13.57 17.82
CA HIS A 460 -16.29 12.33 17.16
C HIS A 460 -17.47 11.37 16.94
N VAL A 461 -18.32 11.18 17.96
CA VAL A 461 -19.51 10.34 17.84
C VAL A 461 -20.56 10.96 16.91
N ARG A 462 -20.72 12.29 16.91
CA ARG A 462 -21.62 12.99 15.98
C ARG A 462 -21.24 12.72 14.52
N TYR A 463 -19.94 12.75 14.21
CA TYR A 463 -19.44 12.38 12.89
C TYR A 463 -19.75 10.92 12.52
N LEU A 464 -19.64 10.01 13.49
CA LEU A 464 -20.04 8.60 13.30
C LEU A 464 -21.54 8.45 13.00
N ARG A 465 -22.41 9.20 13.71
CA ARG A 465 -23.87 9.22 13.47
C ARG A 465 -24.21 9.74 12.06
N GLN A 466 -23.55 10.81 11.62
CA GLN A 466 -23.72 11.36 10.27
C GLN A 466 -23.33 10.36 9.18
N LYS A 467 -22.19 9.66 9.34
CA LYS A 467 -21.77 8.60 8.42
C LYS A 467 -22.76 7.45 8.32
N ARG A 468 -23.41 7.03 9.42
CA ARG A 468 -24.39 5.94 9.42
C ARG A 468 -25.73 6.30 8.77
N SER A 469 -26.05 7.59 8.66
CA SER A 469 -27.35 8.07 8.15
C SER A 469 -27.41 8.16 6.62
N SER A 470 -26.25 8.14 5.95
CA SER A 470 -26.16 8.04 4.49
C SER A 470 -26.25 6.57 4.10
N GLN A 471 -27.31 6.14 3.41
CA GLN A 471 -27.61 4.75 3.01
C GLN A 471 -26.55 4.06 2.15
N GLN A 472 -25.42 4.72 1.87
CA GLN A 472 -24.44 4.30 0.87
C GLN A 472 -22.98 4.56 1.33
N THR A 473 -22.60 4.16 2.55
CA THR A 473 -21.16 4.09 2.90
C THR A 473 -20.79 2.80 3.63
N GLN A 474 -19.79 2.12 3.07
CA GLN A 474 -19.11 0.97 3.66
C GLN A 474 -18.60 1.35 5.07
N ARG A 475 -18.97 0.55 6.10
CA ARG A 475 -18.46 0.71 7.46
C ARG A 475 -16.94 0.54 7.44
N THR A 476 -16.19 1.57 7.85
CA THR A 476 -14.73 1.53 7.87
C THR A 476 -14.24 0.54 8.94
N PRO A 477 -13.48 -0.51 8.58
CA PRO A 477 -12.95 -1.45 9.57
C PRO A 477 -11.87 -0.79 10.46
N PRO A 478 -11.55 -1.37 11.63
CA PRO A 478 -10.39 -0.93 12.38
C PRO A 478 -9.10 -1.09 11.55
N PRO A 479 -8.09 -0.21 11.74
CA PRO A 479 -6.80 -0.31 11.07
C PRO A 479 -6.13 -1.68 11.23
N SER A 480 -5.20 -1.99 10.32
CA SER A 480 -4.38 -3.20 10.41
C SER A 480 -3.41 -3.14 11.58
N CYS A 481 -3.15 -4.27 12.23
CA CYS A 481 -2.28 -4.39 13.40
C CYS A 481 -0.81 -4.06 13.09
N ASP A 482 -0.37 -4.26 11.85
CA ASP A 482 0.99 -3.99 11.36
C ASP A 482 1.25 -2.49 11.08
N ASN A 483 0.21 -1.67 11.09
CA ASN A 483 0.35 -0.22 10.96
C ASN A 483 0.90 0.37 12.26
N LYS A 484 2.20 0.71 12.24
CA LYS A 484 2.97 1.21 13.38
C LYS A 484 2.27 2.37 14.10
N MET A 485 1.66 3.30 13.35
CA MET A 485 1.02 4.51 13.88
C MET A 485 -0.12 4.27 14.86
N TYR A 486 -0.75 3.10 14.83
CA TYR A 486 -1.89 2.77 15.67
C TYR A 486 -1.47 1.92 16.87
N TYR A 487 -1.38 0.60 16.74
CA TYR A 487 -1.32 -0.26 17.92
C TYR A 487 0.07 -0.33 18.56
N ILE A 488 1.12 -0.36 17.73
CA ILE A 488 2.50 -0.58 18.16
C ILE A 488 3.06 0.71 18.77
N ASP A 489 2.99 1.84 18.06
CA ASP A 489 3.56 3.11 18.51
C ASP A 489 2.77 3.74 19.67
N MET A 490 1.50 3.35 19.88
CA MET A 490 0.74 3.73 21.08
C MET A 490 1.09 2.85 22.30
N GLY A 491 1.89 1.80 22.13
CA GLY A 491 2.26 0.88 23.21
C GLY A 491 1.09 0.00 23.71
N ILE A 492 0.01 -0.12 22.94
CA ILE A 492 -1.19 -0.88 23.33
C ILE A 492 -1.20 -2.31 22.77
N CYS A 493 -0.23 -2.68 21.92
CA CYS A 493 -0.16 -4.00 21.32
C CYS A 493 0.56 -5.00 22.23
N THR A 494 -0.20 -5.79 22.99
CA THR A 494 0.30 -6.95 23.76
C THR A 494 -0.25 -8.25 23.16
N PRO A 495 0.38 -8.80 22.10
CA PRO A 495 -0.22 -9.88 21.32
C PRO A 495 -0.26 -11.21 22.09
N ASP A 496 -1.41 -11.87 22.06
CA ASP A 496 -1.56 -13.26 22.50
C ASP A 496 -1.35 -14.25 21.33
N HIS A 497 -1.59 -15.55 21.57
CA HIS A 497 -1.47 -16.57 20.53
C HIS A 497 -2.43 -16.37 19.35
N LEU A 498 -3.64 -15.84 19.58
CA LEU A 498 -4.63 -15.61 18.54
C LEU A 498 -4.24 -14.40 17.68
N CYS A 499 -3.63 -13.37 18.27
CA CYS A 499 -3.11 -12.19 17.59
C CYS A 499 -2.10 -12.51 16.46
N LYS A 500 -1.33 -13.60 16.59
CA LYS A 500 -0.36 -14.04 15.55
C LYS A 500 -1.02 -14.51 14.25
N THR A 501 -2.32 -14.77 14.27
CA THR A 501 -3.05 -15.38 13.15
C THR A 501 -4.00 -14.40 12.43
N ILE A 502 -4.02 -13.14 12.83
CA ILE A 502 -4.98 -12.12 12.37
C ILE A 502 -4.26 -10.90 11.81
N ARG A 503 -4.94 -10.17 10.92
CA ARG A 503 -4.43 -8.90 10.37
C ARG A 503 -4.95 -7.68 11.12
N ASN A 504 -6.14 -7.77 11.72
CA ASN A 504 -6.76 -6.66 12.45
C ASN A 504 -7.60 -7.15 13.64
N PRO A 505 -7.96 -6.25 14.58
CA PRO A 505 -8.73 -6.61 15.78
C PRO A 505 -10.12 -7.19 15.51
N LEU A 506 -10.76 -6.86 14.37
CA LEU A 506 -12.07 -7.41 14.02
C LEU A 506 -11.99 -8.91 13.74
N GLN A 507 -10.92 -9.36 13.07
CA GLN A 507 -10.68 -10.79 12.82
C GLN A 507 -10.45 -11.58 14.11
N TYR A 508 -9.86 -10.95 15.14
CA TYR A 508 -9.69 -11.56 16.46
C TYR A 508 -11.03 -12.05 17.02
N VAL A 509 -12.01 -11.14 17.07
CA VAL A 509 -13.34 -11.40 17.63
C VAL A 509 -14.05 -12.51 16.85
N ARG A 510 -14.00 -12.45 15.51
CA ARG A 510 -14.59 -13.49 14.65
C ARG A 510 -13.99 -14.87 14.93
N LYS A 511 -12.65 -14.98 15.02
CA LYS A 511 -12.00 -16.26 15.32
C LYS A 511 -12.30 -16.75 16.73
N LYS A 512 -12.30 -15.86 17.73
CA LYS A 512 -12.61 -16.19 19.12
C LYS A 512 -14.04 -16.72 19.27
N LEU A 513 -15.00 -16.12 18.57
CA LEU A 513 -16.39 -16.59 18.53
C LEU A 513 -16.54 -17.95 17.86
N ARG A 514 -15.89 -18.18 16.70
CA ARG A 514 -15.89 -19.50 16.05
C ARG A 514 -15.31 -20.59 16.94
N PHE A 515 -14.22 -20.29 17.63
CA PHE A 515 -13.60 -21.23 18.58
C PHE A 515 -14.55 -21.59 19.74
N LEU A 516 -15.23 -20.60 20.32
CA LEU A 516 -16.23 -20.82 21.37
C LEU A 516 -17.46 -21.60 20.88
N GLN A 517 -17.89 -21.40 19.63
CA GLN A 517 -18.95 -22.19 19.00
C GLN A 517 -18.52 -23.64 18.77
N GLN A 518 -17.29 -23.86 18.28
CA GLN A 518 -16.74 -25.20 18.06
C GLN A 518 -16.58 -25.99 19.37
N GLN A 519 -16.15 -25.33 20.45
CA GLN A 519 -16.07 -25.96 21.78
C GLN A 519 -17.44 -26.31 22.37
N ARG A 520 -18.50 -25.59 21.99
CA ARG A 520 -19.88 -25.92 22.37
C ARG A 520 -20.44 -27.11 21.59
N THR A 521 -20.00 -27.31 20.34
CA THR A 521 -20.41 -28.45 19.50
C THR A 521 -19.61 -29.73 19.76
N SER A 522 -18.42 -29.64 20.38
CA SER A 522 -17.53 -30.79 20.62
C SER A 522 -17.58 -31.35 22.05
N LYS A 523 -18.56 -30.97 22.88
CA LYS A 523 -18.79 -31.67 24.15
C LYS A 523 -19.55 -32.98 23.88
N PRO A 524 -19.01 -34.16 24.24
CA PRO A 524 -19.75 -35.41 24.13
C PRO A 524 -20.83 -35.43 25.22
N GLY A 525 -22.05 -35.77 24.84
CA GLY A 525 -23.15 -35.92 25.79
C GLY A 525 -24.23 -36.80 25.19
N SER A 526 -24.21 -38.07 25.60
CA SER A 526 -25.35 -38.97 25.79
C SER A 526 -26.35 -39.15 24.64
N ASP A 527 -26.53 -40.41 24.26
CA ASP A 527 -27.70 -40.96 23.56
C ASP A 527 -29.01 -40.22 23.88
N LYS A 528 -29.72 -39.82 22.84
CA LYS A 528 -30.94 -40.50 22.39
C LYS A 528 -31.47 -39.84 21.11
N GLY A 529 -31.73 -40.69 20.11
CA GLY A 529 -32.43 -40.30 18.88
C GLY A 529 -33.89 -39.92 19.12
N GLY A 530 -34.48 -39.27 18.13
CA GLY A 530 -35.92 -39.06 18.03
C GLY A 530 -36.32 -37.68 17.53
N ASN A 531 -36.80 -37.67 16.28
CA ASN A 531 -37.71 -36.71 15.65
C ASN A 531 -37.35 -35.22 15.52
N LYS A 532 -37.27 -34.81 14.24
CA LYS A 532 -37.53 -33.46 13.79
C LYS A 532 -38.99 -33.10 14.11
N GLU A 533 -39.21 -32.21 15.06
CA GLU A 533 -40.22 -31.14 15.00
C GLU A 533 -40.22 -30.31 16.30
N ASN A 534 -40.39 -28.99 16.13
CA ASN A 534 -40.75 -27.99 17.14
C ASN A 534 -40.06 -28.05 18.52
N ASN A 535 -39.12 -27.11 18.76
CA ASN A 535 -38.72 -26.79 20.13
C ASN A 535 -38.70 -25.27 20.41
N LYS A 536 -39.88 -24.75 20.79
CA LYS A 536 -40.01 -23.52 21.59
C LYS A 536 -39.36 -23.80 22.95
N ARG A 537 -38.25 -23.12 23.28
CA ARG A 537 -37.64 -23.23 24.61
C ARG A 537 -38.60 -22.73 25.69
N ILE A 538 -39.15 -23.66 26.46
CA ILE A 538 -39.89 -23.38 27.69
C ILE A 538 -38.86 -23.00 28.76
N LEU A 539 -38.90 -21.76 29.24
CA LEU A 539 -38.09 -21.28 30.37
C LEU A 539 -38.49 -22.05 31.64
N SER A 540 -37.53 -22.41 32.49
CA SER A 540 -37.84 -22.98 33.80
C SER A 540 -38.57 -21.94 34.66
N ASP A 541 -39.37 -22.37 35.63
CA ASP A 541 -40.17 -21.42 36.43
C ASP A 541 -39.29 -20.42 37.20
N GLY A 542 -38.11 -20.84 37.66
CA GLY A 542 -37.10 -19.92 38.21
C GLY A 542 -36.53 -18.91 37.19
N GLN A 543 -36.44 -19.27 35.91
CA GLN A 543 -36.06 -18.34 34.84
C GLN A 543 -37.19 -17.38 34.46
N LYS A 544 -38.45 -17.85 34.46
CA LYS A 544 -39.62 -16.98 34.26
C LYS A 544 -39.76 -15.97 35.40
N GLN A 545 -39.54 -16.41 36.64
CA GLN A 545 -39.62 -15.55 37.83
C GLN A 545 -38.53 -14.48 37.82
N ARG A 546 -37.27 -14.86 37.53
CA ARG A 546 -36.16 -13.89 37.34
C ARG A 546 -36.42 -12.90 36.21
N MET A 547 -37.02 -13.35 35.10
CA MET A 547 -37.36 -12.47 33.98
C MET A 547 -38.51 -11.53 34.32
N GLN A 548 -39.50 -11.97 35.10
CA GLN A 548 -40.58 -11.11 35.59
C GLN A 548 -40.09 -10.08 36.61
N GLU A 549 -39.21 -10.48 37.54
CA GLU A 549 -38.57 -9.55 38.48
C GLU A 549 -37.69 -8.52 37.77
N ALA A 550 -36.92 -8.93 36.77
CA ALA A 550 -36.10 -8.02 35.97
C ALA A 550 -36.98 -7.02 35.18
N LYS A 551 -38.10 -7.48 34.62
CA LYS A 551 -39.07 -6.61 33.94
C LYS A 551 -39.75 -5.64 34.91
N LYS A 552 -40.08 -6.07 36.13
CA LYS A 552 -40.67 -5.22 37.18
C LYS A 552 -39.68 -4.13 37.62
N LYS A 553 -38.44 -4.50 37.94
CA LYS A 553 -37.36 -3.55 38.29
C LYS A 553 -37.08 -2.54 37.18
N TYR A 554 -37.11 -2.98 35.92
CA TYR A 554 -36.92 -2.09 34.77
C TYR A 554 -38.09 -1.11 34.59
N LYS A 555 -39.33 -1.55 34.83
CA LYS A 555 -40.52 -0.68 34.77
C LYS A 555 -40.49 0.37 35.88
N GLU A 556 -40.19 -0.02 37.12
CA GLU A 556 -40.04 0.87 38.27
C GLU A 556 -38.92 1.91 38.05
N PHE A 557 -37.78 1.48 37.51
CA PHE A 557 -36.67 2.37 37.14
C PHE A 557 -37.08 3.39 36.06
N ARG A 558 -37.87 2.97 35.07
CA ARG A 558 -38.35 3.84 33.99
C ARG A 558 -39.37 4.87 34.50
N GLU A 559 -40.23 4.50 35.44
CA GLU A 559 -41.20 5.41 36.05
C GLU A 559 -40.51 6.44 36.95
N GLN A 560 -39.52 6.05 37.76
CA GLN A 560 -38.69 6.99 38.53
C GLN A 560 -37.94 7.99 37.64
N MET A 561 -37.45 7.55 36.48
CA MET A 561 -36.76 8.43 35.54
C MET A 561 -37.71 9.40 34.82
N LYS A 562 -38.97 9.02 34.60
CA LYS A 562 -39.99 9.95 34.05
C LYS A 562 -40.37 11.02 35.06
N GLY A 563 -40.59 10.65 36.32
CA GLY A 563 -40.89 11.63 37.39
C GLY A 563 -39.78 12.66 37.60
N LYS A 564 -38.51 12.25 37.51
CA LYS A 564 -37.35 13.18 37.58
C LYS A 564 -37.22 14.11 36.37
N LYS A 565 -37.80 13.74 35.22
CA LYS A 565 -37.79 14.56 34.00
C LYS A 565 -38.88 15.62 34.05
N GLU A 566 -40.08 15.27 34.50
CA GLU A 566 -41.21 16.19 34.64
C GLU A 566 -40.97 17.24 35.73
N HIS A 567 -40.27 16.88 36.82
CA HIS A 567 -39.91 17.84 37.86
C HIS A 567 -38.86 18.87 37.38
N LYS A 568 -37.95 18.46 36.46
CA LYS A 568 -36.94 19.36 35.87
C LYS A 568 -37.49 20.29 34.79
N GLU A 569 -38.63 19.97 34.18
CA GLU A 569 -39.29 20.85 33.20
C GLU A 569 -40.21 21.88 33.86
N LYS A 570 -40.75 21.60 35.05
CA LYS A 570 -41.55 22.57 35.82
C LYS A 570 -40.73 23.63 36.55
N ASP A 571 -39.47 23.36 36.90
CA ASP A 571 -38.55 24.34 37.50
C ASP A 571 -37.88 25.27 36.45
N LYS A 572 -38.27 25.17 35.18
CA LYS A 572 -37.72 25.95 34.05
C LYS A 572 -38.77 26.76 33.29
N LEU A 573 -39.96 26.94 33.86
CA LEU A 573 -41.04 27.78 33.34
C LEU A 573 -41.38 28.88 34.35
#